data_AF-A0A1E5NI12-F1
#
_entry.id   AF-A0A1E5NI12-F1
#
_cell.length_a   1.000
_cell.length_b   1.000
_cell.length_c   1.000
_cell.angle_alpha   90.00
_cell.angle_beta   90.00
_cell.angle_gamma   90.00
#
_symmetry.space_group_name_H-M   'P 1'
#
loop_
_entity.id
_entity.type
_entity.pdbx_description
1 polymer ?
#
loop_
_entity_poly.entity_id
_entity_poly.type
_entity_poly.pdbx_seq_one_letter_code
_entity_poly.pdbx_strand_id
1 'polypeptide(L)'
;MRKYFILIIFVLNIFILNAREYSTLNEVLKTPVSYNIYKGNNTEHTFNAVRYIKNNYSKETFKAKNIYSTSKIDVYLENGLEINERELESIILETSKIYEMEEYLYGKLKGKLTLLIMDINGGHTGDKPYMQGYSILDGLNEIKNDVENIIFLDYVNGWENPESVVNTIAHELHHVIHYSQLENKSSNAFDVWVDEALSEAAVISYRGKVPANRLNYYNTDSMYLITKGDYFINWNQGYTVHKYATVSLFMYWLGLHSKNGFEIYKDIANAPEEYKGTYKAILYAANKNIREFQDWSELYATWLEANYKNDKSGLYGYKGYIETKPKIITTQYNCPMAPGSAIYVKGDFMSDDTLLRYVELGDDIYIVYNPDVNTNGKDRYLIVNSSFY
;
A
#
# COMPACT_ATOMS: atom_id res chain seq x y z
N MET A 1 35.74 53.98 -45.39
CA MET A 1 35.84 52.78 -44.53
C MET A 1 34.61 52.72 -43.63
N ARG A 2 33.65 51.82 -43.89
CA ARG A 2 32.49 51.59 -43.02
C ARG A 2 32.85 50.54 -41.98
N LYS A 3 32.68 50.84 -40.69
CA LYS A 3 32.83 49.84 -39.62
C LYS A 3 31.55 49.01 -39.52
N TYR A 4 31.69 47.69 -39.49
CA TYR A 4 30.57 46.78 -39.27
C TYR A 4 30.19 46.78 -37.79
N PHE A 5 28.90 46.98 -37.50
CA PHE A 5 28.32 46.72 -36.20
C PHE A 5 27.94 45.23 -36.15
N ILE A 6 28.65 44.43 -35.37
CA ILE A 6 28.26 43.04 -35.11
C ILE A 6 27.26 43.07 -33.95
N LEU A 7 26.00 42.78 -34.25
CA LEU A 7 24.96 42.60 -33.25
C LEU A 7 25.17 41.26 -32.55
N ILE A 8 25.73 41.28 -31.34
CA ILE A 8 25.81 40.08 -30.50
C ILE A 8 24.40 39.78 -29.99
N ILE A 9 23.79 38.71 -30.50
CA ILE A 9 22.52 38.20 -30.01
C ILE A 9 22.79 37.55 -28.65
N PHE A 10 22.36 38.22 -27.59
CA PHE A 10 22.12 37.56 -26.30
C PHE A 10 20.95 36.58 -26.48
N VAL A 11 21.28 35.31 -26.77
CA VAL A 11 20.31 34.23 -26.66
C VAL A 11 19.93 34.12 -25.19
N LEU A 12 18.66 34.35 -24.88
CA LEU A 12 18.13 34.14 -23.54
C LEU A 12 18.50 32.72 -23.07
N ASN A 13 18.91 32.61 -21.80
CA ASN A 13 18.88 31.32 -21.12
C ASN A 13 17.43 30.81 -21.16
N ILE A 14 17.16 29.88 -22.07
CA ILE A 14 15.95 29.07 -22.04
C ILE A 14 16.00 28.35 -20.69
N PHE A 15 14.98 28.59 -19.86
CA PHE A 15 14.73 27.77 -18.68
C PHE A 15 14.43 26.35 -19.15
N ILE A 16 15.48 25.54 -19.30
CA ILE A 16 15.35 24.10 -19.19
C ILE A 16 14.92 23.88 -17.74
N LEU A 17 13.62 23.66 -17.55
CA LEU A 17 13.07 23.06 -16.34
C LEU A 17 13.66 21.65 -16.26
N ASN A 18 14.88 21.55 -15.72
CA ASN A 18 15.48 20.28 -15.37
C ASN A 18 14.51 19.59 -14.42
N ALA A 19 13.94 18.46 -14.85
CA ALA A 19 13.23 17.58 -13.94
C ALA A 19 14.18 17.27 -12.78
N ARG A 20 13.75 17.53 -11.55
CA ARG A 20 14.61 17.35 -10.39
C ARG A 20 14.81 15.86 -10.17
N GLU A 21 16.03 15.39 -10.43
CA GLU A 21 16.41 14.02 -10.11
C GLU A 21 16.89 13.98 -8.67
N TYR A 22 16.14 13.26 -7.82
CA TYR A 22 16.52 13.02 -6.44
C TYR A 22 17.49 11.84 -6.36
N SER A 23 18.47 11.95 -5.46
CA SER A 23 19.43 10.88 -5.19
C SER A 23 18.92 9.87 -4.16
N THR A 24 18.11 10.32 -3.18
CA THR A 24 17.58 9.49 -2.09
C THR A 24 16.15 9.86 -1.71
N LEU A 25 15.39 8.92 -1.16
CA LEU A 25 14.07 9.12 -0.55
C LEU A 25 14.09 10.19 0.55
N ASN A 26 15.18 10.23 1.34
CA ASN A 26 15.39 11.27 2.35
C ASN A 26 15.54 12.67 1.74
N GLU A 27 16.09 12.78 0.52
CA GLU A 27 16.17 14.04 -0.22
C GLU A 27 14.78 14.47 -0.71
N VAL A 28 13.98 13.54 -1.25
CA VAL A 28 12.59 13.80 -1.66
C VAL A 28 11.78 14.32 -0.48
N LEU A 29 11.75 13.58 0.63
CA LEU A 29 10.89 13.87 1.79
C LEU A 29 11.28 15.15 2.56
N LYS A 30 12.53 15.62 2.42
CA LYS A 30 13.02 16.86 3.02
C LYS A 30 12.95 18.06 2.05
N THR A 31 12.83 17.81 0.75
CA THR A 31 12.68 18.88 -0.24
C THR A 31 11.29 19.49 -0.13
N PRO A 32 11.16 20.83 0.05
CA PRO A 32 9.86 21.49 -0.04
C PRO A 32 9.32 21.36 -1.47
N VAL A 33 8.16 20.73 -1.62
CA VAL A 33 7.47 20.62 -2.92
C VAL A 33 6.58 21.84 -3.10
N SER A 34 7.01 22.76 -3.97
CA SER A 34 6.28 23.99 -4.27
C SER A 34 5.38 23.81 -5.50
N TYR A 35 4.35 22.97 -5.39
CA TYR A 35 3.26 22.97 -6.37
C TYR A 35 2.38 24.18 -6.09
N ASN A 36 2.45 25.20 -6.96
CA ASN A 36 1.54 26.34 -6.88
C ASN A 36 0.10 25.83 -7.05
N ILE A 37 -0.75 26.15 -6.07
CA ILE A 37 -2.17 25.85 -6.10
C ILE A 37 -2.89 27.02 -6.78
N TYR A 38 -3.54 26.74 -7.90
CA TYR A 38 -4.36 27.69 -8.64
C TYR A 38 -5.83 27.35 -8.42
N LYS A 39 -6.69 28.37 -8.24
CA LYS A 39 -8.14 28.16 -8.29
C LYS A 39 -8.51 27.54 -9.64
N GLY A 40 -9.33 26.49 -9.58
CA GLY A 40 -9.80 25.79 -10.76
C GLY A 40 -10.69 26.67 -11.64
N ASN A 41 -10.85 26.26 -12.89
CA ASN A 41 -11.65 27.01 -13.86
C ASN A 41 -13.18 26.88 -13.61
N ASN A 42 -13.60 26.14 -12.57
CA ASN A 42 -14.98 25.82 -12.24
C ASN A 42 -15.77 25.19 -13.40
N THR A 43 -15.08 24.59 -14.38
CA THR A 43 -15.74 23.79 -15.42
C THR A 43 -16.35 22.55 -14.80
N GLU A 44 -17.58 22.26 -15.19
CA GLU A 44 -18.33 21.09 -14.77
C GLU A 44 -18.05 19.92 -15.71
N HIS A 45 -17.65 18.79 -15.14
CA HIS A 45 -17.40 17.55 -15.86
C HIS A 45 -18.28 16.44 -15.31
N THR A 46 -18.58 15.47 -16.16
CA THR A 46 -19.43 14.32 -15.83
C THR A 46 -18.53 13.12 -15.62
N PHE A 47 -18.61 12.51 -14.43
CA PHE A 47 -17.80 11.37 -14.04
C PHE A 47 -18.66 10.15 -13.77
N ASN A 48 -18.13 8.98 -14.11
CA ASN A 48 -18.66 7.68 -13.73
C ASN A 48 -17.89 7.14 -12.52
N ALA A 49 -18.60 6.62 -11.52
CA ALA A 49 -18.04 6.18 -10.24
C ALA A 49 -18.79 5.00 -9.63
N VAL A 50 -18.23 4.43 -8.57
CA VAL A 50 -18.94 3.56 -7.63
C VAL A 50 -19.36 4.37 -6.41
N ARG A 51 -20.60 4.18 -5.96
CA ARG A 51 -21.03 4.51 -4.60
C ARG A 51 -21.43 3.27 -3.83
N TYR A 52 -21.27 3.32 -2.50
CA TYR A 52 -21.77 2.30 -1.59
C TYR A 52 -23.12 2.75 -1.01
N ILE A 53 -24.22 2.33 -1.64
CA ILE A 53 -25.59 2.76 -1.29
C ILE A 53 -26.38 1.58 -0.75
N LYS A 54 -27.01 1.75 0.43
CA LYS A 54 -27.87 0.72 1.06
C LYS A 54 -27.19 -0.65 1.18
N ASN A 55 -25.90 -0.66 1.52
CA ASN A 55 -25.01 -1.83 1.61
C ASN A 55 -24.67 -2.53 0.27
N ASN A 56 -24.86 -1.87 -0.87
CA ASN A 56 -24.53 -2.40 -2.20
C ASN A 56 -23.69 -1.40 -3.01
N TYR A 57 -22.82 -1.91 -3.88
CA TYR A 57 -22.11 -1.07 -4.85
C TYR A 57 -23.03 -0.69 -6.02
N SER A 58 -23.21 0.60 -6.25
CA SER A 58 -23.97 1.20 -7.34
C SER A 58 -23.01 1.90 -8.30
N LYS A 59 -23.16 1.68 -9.61
CA LYS A 59 -22.45 2.46 -10.64
C LYS A 59 -23.28 3.68 -10.97
N GLU A 60 -22.70 4.86 -10.85
CA GLU A 60 -23.42 6.12 -11.02
C GLU A 60 -22.65 7.12 -11.86
N THR A 61 -23.41 8.01 -12.48
CA THR A 61 -22.89 9.17 -13.20
C THR A 61 -23.24 10.43 -12.43
N PHE A 62 -22.25 11.26 -12.11
CA PHE A 62 -22.44 12.50 -11.37
C PHE A 62 -21.64 13.65 -11.98
N LYS A 63 -21.86 14.87 -11.46
CA LYS A 63 -21.23 16.10 -11.93
C LYS A 63 -20.33 16.69 -10.86
N ALA A 64 -19.12 17.05 -11.24
CA ALA A 64 -18.15 17.68 -10.36
C ALA A 64 -17.48 18.88 -11.05
N LYS A 65 -17.05 19.86 -10.26
CA LYS A 65 -16.35 21.06 -10.74
C LYS A 65 -14.88 20.99 -10.43
N ASN A 66 -14.03 21.41 -11.37
CA ASN A 66 -12.62 21.67 -11.10
C ASN A 66 -12.49 22.88 -10.17
N ILE A 67 -12.16 22.63 -8.90
CA ILE A 67 -12.05 23.67 -7.85
C ILE A 67 -10.61 24.13 -7.62
N TYR A 68 -9.63 23.27 -7.88
CA TYR A 68 -8.20 23.58 -7.79
C TYR A 68 -7.39 22.81 -8.83
N SER A 69 -6.24 23.36 -9.21
CA SER A 69 -5.26 22.72 -10.08
C SER A 69 -3.84 23.10 -9.68
N THR A 70 -2.90 22.18 -9.88
CA THR A 70 -1.45 22.39 -9.84
C THR A 70 -0.82 22.01 -11.19
N SER A 71 0.50 21.97 -11.28
CA SER A 71 1.23 21.44 -12.44
C SER A 71 0.97 19.95 -12.70
N LYS A 72 0.67 19.16 -11.65
CA LYS A 72 0.61 17.69 -11.69
C LYS A 72 -0.70 17.08 -11.19
N ILE A 73 -1.52 17.85 -10.47
CA ILE A 73 -2.76 17.39 -9.82
C ILE A 73 -3.90 18.33 -10.20
N ASP A 74 -5.04 17.81 -10.64
CA ASP A 74 -6.30 18.54 -10.75
C ASP A 74 -7.29 18.02 -9.70
N VAL A 75 -8.03 18.92 -9.07
CA VAL A 75 -8.97 18.59 -7.98
C VAL A 75 -10.38 18.94 -8.38
N TYR A 76 -11.25 17.96 -8.26
CA TYR A 76 -12.67 18.06 -8.56
C TYR A 76 -13.50 17.78 -7.32
N LEU A 77 -14.57 18.56 -7.13
CA LEU A 77 -15.53 18.40 -6.05
C LEU A 77 -16.93 18.18 -6.65
N GLU A 78 -17.62 17.15 -6.18
CA GLU A 78 -19.02 16.87 -6.52
C GLU A 78 -19.91 18.10 -6.28
N ASN A 79 -20.81 18.37 -7.24
CA ASN A 79 -21.77 19.46 -7.16
C ASN A 79 -22.67 19.33 -5.91
N GLY A 80 -22.67 20.35 -5.06
CA GLY A 80 -23.50 20.43 -3.86
C GLY A 80 -22.78 20.08 -2.56
N LEU A 81 -21.51 19.66 -2.64
CA LEU A 81 -20.62 19.54 -1.48
C LEU A 81 -19.90 20.87 -1.21
N GLU A 82 -19.56 21.13 0.06
CA GLU A 82 -18.82 22.33 0.50
C GLU A 82 -17.60 21.89 1.31
N ILE A 83 -16.42 22.43 1.03
CA ILE A 83 -15.17 21.93 1.63
C ILE A 83 -14.35 23.04 2.30
N ASN A 84 -13.67 22.70 3.38
CA ASN A 84 -12.76 23.62 4.07
C ASN A 84 -11.51 23.87 3.20
N GLU A 85 -11.50 24.99 2.47
CA GLU A 85 -10.45 25.31 1.48
C GLU A 85 -9.03 25.22 2.05
N ARG A 86 -8.80 25.65 3.29
CA ARG A 86 -7.47 25.61 3.94
C ARG A 86 -6.98 24.19 4.21
N GLU A 87 -7.91 23.30 4.52
CA GLU A 87 -7.61 21.89 4.80
C GLU A 87 -7.36 21.14 3.50
N LEU A 88 -8.16 21.41 2.47
CA LEU A 88 -7.94 20.90 1.13
C LEU A 88 -6.60 21.39 0.55
N GLU A 89 -6.24 22.67 0.71
CA GLU A 89 -4.91 23.17 0.33
C GLU A 89 -3.78 22.43 1.06
N SER A 90 -3.94 22.16 2.36
CA SER A 90 -2.97 21.33 3.11
C SER A 90 -2.87 19.91 2.57
N ILE A 91 -3.98 19.27 2.22
CA ILE A 91 -4.01 17.92 1.64
C ILE A 91 -3.39 17.90 0.24
N ILE A 92 -3.61 18.94 -0.57
CA ILE A 92 -2.96 19.08 -1.89
C ILE A 92 -1.44 19.21 -1.74
N LEU A 93 -0.94 19.96 -0.75
CA LEU A 93 0.50 20.10 -0.50
C LEU A 93 1.14 18.77 -0.06
N GLU A 94 0.50 18.03 0.87
CA GLU A 94 1.02 16.70 1.25
C GLU A 94 0.91 15.69 0.09
N THR A 95 -0.17 15.73 -0.69
CA THR A 95 -0.29 14.92 -1.92
C THR A 95 0.83 15.23 -2.90
N SER A 96 1.22 16.50 -3.05
CA SER A 96 2.31 16.93 -3.92
C SER A 96 3.64 16.31 -3.49
N LYS A 97 3.88 16.20 -2.18
CA LYS A 97 5.06 15.55 -1.61
C LYS A 97 5.05 14.03 -1.79
N ILE A 98 3.89 13.39 -1.57
CA ILE A 98 3.69 11.96 -1.82
C ILE A 98 3.89 11.64 -3.30
N TYR A 99 3.41 12.50 -4.20
CA TYR A 99 3.53 12.33 -5.64
C TYR A 99 5.00 12.33 -6.11
N GLU A 100 5.83 13.25 -5.62
CA GLU A 100 7.28 13.25 -5.92
C GLU A 100 7.99 12.02 -5.31
N MET A 101 7.51 11.50 -4.19
CA MET A 101 8.01 10.27 -3.55
C MET A 101 7.67 9.02 -4.37
N GLU A 102 6.42 8.87 -4.80
CA GLU A 102 6.00 7.75 -5.64
C GLU A 102 6.68 7.79 -7.01
N GLU A 103 6.81 8.96 -7.65
CA GLU A 103 7.58 9.08 -8.91
C GLU A 103 9.07 8.72 -8.72
N TYR A 104 9.64 8.94 -7.54
CA TYR A 104 11.02 8.55 -7.22
C TYR A 104 11.18 7.04 -6.97
N LEU A 105 10.23 6.40 -6.28
CA LEU A 105 10.29 4.97 -5.92
C LEU A 105 9.85 4.06 -7.08
N TYR A 106 8.74 4.41 -7.73
CA TYR A 106 8.02 3.54 -8.66
C TYR A 106 8.00 4.05 -10.10
N GLY A 107 8.40 5.30 -10.35
CA GLY A 107 8.50 5.87 -11.70
C GLY A 107 7.35 6.83 -12.06
N LYS A 108 7.50 7.52 -13.19
CA LYS A 108 6.70 8.72 -13.51
C LYS A 108 5.29 8.39 -13.99
N LEU A 109 4.30 9.13 -13.49
CA LEU A 109 2.94 9.10 -14.00
C LEU A 109 2.88 9.81 -15.36
N LYS A 110 2.20 9.20 -16.34
CA LYS A 110 1.92 9.86 -17.62
C LYS A 110 0.69 10.77 -17.48
N GLY A 111 0.91 12.08 -17.59
CA GLY A 111 -0.14 13.10 -17.46
C GLY A 111 -0.27 13.66 -16.05
N LYS A 112 -1.47 14.10 -15.67
CA LYS A 112 -1.80 14.58 -14.33
C LYS A 112 -2.58 13.51 -13.54
N LEU A 113 -2.54 13.63 -12.22
CA LEU A 113 -3.46 12.97 -11.30
C LEU A 113 -4.76 13.80 -11.17
N THR A 114 -5.90 13.13 -11.09
CA THR A 114 -7.20 13.70 -10.74
C THR A 114 -7.59 13.24 -9.34
N LEU A 115 -7.75 14.18 -8.39
CA LEU A 115 -8.42 13.91 -7.11
C LEU A 115 -9.90 14.27 -7.26
N LEU A 116 -10.80 13.30 -7.10
CA LEU A 116 -12.23 13.48 -7.27
C LEU A 116 -12.95 13.24 -5.94
N ILE A 117 -13.36 14.31 -5.28
CA ILE A 117 -13.99 14.31 -3.96
C ILE A 117 -15.50 14.22 -4.14
N MET A 118 -16.10 13.18 -3.57
CA MET A 118 -17.53 12.84 -3.73
C MET A 118 -18.09 12.15 -2.48
N ASP A 119 -19.41 12.09 -2.33
CA ASP A 119 -20.05 11.27 -1.30
C ASP A 119 -20.06 9.79 -1.73
N ILE A 120 -18.95 9.08 -1.53
CA ILE A 120 -18.80 7.68 -1.93
C ILE A 120 -19.82 6.81 -1.18
N ASN A 121 -20.06 7.11 0.09
CA ASN A 121 -20.90 6.28 0.95
C ASN A 121 -22.38 6.69 0.96
N GLY A 122 -22.80 7.63 0.09
CA GLY A 122 -24.20 7.98 -0.16
C GLY A 122 -24.99 8.37 1.09
N GLY A 123 -24.37 9.17 1.97
CA GLY A 123 -24.94 9.58 3.26
C GLY A 123 -25.02 8.47 4.31
N HIS A 124 -24.26 7.37 4.15
CA HIS A 124 -24.19 6.32 5.17
C HIS A 124 -23.59 6.84 6.48
N THR A 125 -24.26 6.53 7.59
CA THR A 125 -23.82 6.79 8.96
C THR A 125 -23.99 5.51 9.78
N GLY A 126 -22.90 4.98 10.36
CA GLY A 126 -22.92 3.75 11.17
C GLY A 126 -21.63 2.91 11.09
N ASP A 127 -21.55 1.86 11.93
CA ASP A 127 -20.34 1.06 12.19
C ASP A 127 -19.97 0.04 11.09
N LYS A 128 -20.42 0.23 9.84
CA LYS A 128 -20.24 -0.74 8.75
C LYS A 128 -19.02 -0.41 7.89
N PRO A 129 -18.49 -1.38 7.10
CA PRO A 129 -17.40 -1.10 6.16
C PRO A 129 -17.77 0.06 5.23
N TYR A 130 -16.98 1.13 5.29
CA TYR A 130 -17.09 2.34 4.50
C TYR A 130 -15.83 2.47 3.62
N MET A 131 -15.98 3.06 2.45
CA MET A 131 -14.88 3.27 1.51
C MET A 131 -14.35 4.69 1.66
N GLN A 132 -13.09 4.85 2.07
CA GLN A 132 -12.43 6.17 2.24
C GLN A 132 -12.00 6.78 0.90
N GLY A 133 -11.70 5.91 -0.07
CA GLY A 133 -11.32 6.24 -1.43
C GLY A 133 -11.03 4.96 -2.20
N TYR A 134 -10.79 5.12 -3.50
CA TYR A 134 -10.36 4.05 -4.40
C TYR A 134 -9.79 4.65 -5.69
N SER A 135 -9.00 3.89 -6.43
CA SER A 135 -8.57 4.15 -7.80
C SER A 135 -9.22 3.14 -8.76
N ILE A 136 -9.47 3.52 -10.03
CA ILE A 136 -10.07 2.61 -11.03
C ILE A 136 -8.98 2.08 -11.95
N LEU A 137 -8.24 1.06 -11.53
CA LEU A 137 -7.34 0.32 -12.42
C LEU A 137 -7.44 -1.22 -12.33
N ASP A 138 -8.24 -1.77 -11.41
CA ASP A 138 -8.61 -3.20 -11.41
C ASP A 138 -10.11 -3.45 -11.15
N GLY A 139 -10.62 -4.62 -11.56
CA GLY A 139 -11.96 -5.15 -11.30
C GLY A 139 -13.13 -4.47 -12.01
N LEU A 140 -13.01 -3.19 -12.37
CA LEU A 140 -14.10 -2.33 -12.81
C LEU A 140 -13.85 -1.69 -14.19
N ASN A 141 -13.49 -2.52 -15.19
CA ASN A 141 -13.43 -2.18 -16.63
C ASN A 141 -14.70 -1.51 -17.21
N GLU A 142 -15.77 -1.51 -16.42
CA GLU A 142 -17.11 -0.99 -16.73
C GLU A 142 -17.32 0.47 -16.31
N ILE A 143 -16.33 1.12 -15.67
CA ILE A 143 -16.40 2.52 -15.22
C ILE A 143 -15.37 3.35 -15.97
N LYS A 144 -15.77 3.83 -17.15
CA LYS A 144 -14.92 4.62 -18.04
C LYS A 144 -15.13 6.10 -17.80
N ASN A 145 -14.03 6.84 -17.69
CA ASN A 145 -13.99 8.29 -17.63
C ASN A 145 -13.06 8.80 -18.74
N ASP A 146 -13.24 10.06 -19.14
CA ASP A 146 -12.38 10.69 -20.17
C ASP A 146 -10.94 10.97 -19.66
N VAL A 147 -10.72 10.84 -18.34
CA VAL A 147 -9.41 10.87 -17.68
C VAL A 147 -9.16 9.53 -16.98
N GLU A 148 -7.94 8.98 -17.12
CA GLU A 148 -7.60 7.65 -16.61
C GLU A 148 -7.01 7.67 -15.19
N ASN A 149 -6.24 8.69 -14.83
CA ASN A 149 -5.52 8.77 -13.57
C ASN A 149 -6.39 9.39 -12.45
N ILE A 150 -7.39 8.67 -11.94
CA ILE A 150 -8.33 9.18 -10.92
C ILE A 150 -8.15 8.45 -9.58
N ILE A 151 -8.05 9.22 -8.50
CA ILE A 151 -8.34 8.76 -7.14
C ILE A 151 -9.67 9.39 -6.71
N PHE A 152 -10.63 8.56 -6.37
CA PHE A 152 -11.92 8.93 -5.79
C PHE A 152 -11.74 9.01 -4.28
N LEU A 153 -12.24 10.07 -3.64
CA LEU A 153 -12.09 10.32 -2.20
C LEU A 153 -13.45 10.59 -1.56
N ASP A 154 -13.71 9.95 -0.42
CA ASP A 154 -14.95 10.12 0.33
C ASP A 154 -14.99 11.46 1.07
N TYR A 155 -16.06 12.21 0.83
CA TYR A 155 -16.31 13.49 1.46
C TYR A 155 -16.68 13.38 2.94
N VAL A 156 -17.42 12.34 3.35
CA VAL A 156 -17.99 12.29 4.71
C VAL A 156 -16.96 11.82 5.74
N ASN A 157 -16.28 10.70 5.49
CA ASN A 157 -15.44 10.04 6.49
C ASN A 157 -13.95 10.37 6.36
N GLY A 158 -13.53 11.00 5.25
CA GLY A 158 -12.16 11.48 5.10
C GLY A 158 -11.86 12.72 5.93
N TRP A 159 -12.76 13.71 5.88
CA TRP A 159 -12.47 15.09 6.27
C TRP A 159 -12.59 15.38 7.77
N GLU A 160 -13.00 14.39 8.59
CA GLU A 160 -12.80 14.44 10.04
C GLU A 160 -11.36 14.04 10.46
N ASN A 161 -10.60 13.38 9.57
CA ASN A 161 -9.23 12.96 9.83
C ASN A 161 -8.33 13.12 8.58
N PRO A 162 -7.72 14.30 8.39
CA PRO A 162 -6.78 14.56 7.30
C PRO A 162 -5.61 13.56 7.22
N GLU A 163 -5.18 12.95 8.34
CA GLU A 163 -4.13 11.93 8.32
C GLU A 163 -4.61 10.68 7.54
N SER A 164 -5.89 10.31 7.69
CA SER A 164 -6.51 9.19 6.97
C SER A 164 -6.60 9.49 5.48
N VAL A 165 -7.10 10.66 5.08
CA VAL A 165 -7.18 11.06 3.64
C VAL A 165 -5.80 11.02 2.99
N VAL A 166 -4.78 11.58 3.65
CA VAL A 166 -3.41 11.58 3.12
C VAL A 166 -2.84 10.17 3.04
N ASN A 167 -3.21 9.25 3.95
CA ASN A 167 -2.82 7.84 3.85
C ASN A 167 -3.54 7.13 2.69
N THR A 168 -4.84 7.38 2.49
CA THR A 168 -5.62 6.87 1.35
C THR A 168 -5.02 7.37 0.04
N ILE A 169 -4.67 8.66 -0.07
CA ILE A 169 -4.04 9.20 -1.27
C ILE A 169 -2.68 8.55 -1.53
N ALA A 170 -1.85 8.29 -0.52
CA ALA A 170 -0.59 7.57 -0.70
C ALA A 170 -0.79 6.13 -1.19
N HIS A 171 -1.76 5.43 -0.62
CA HIS A 171 -2.12 4.07 -1.02
C HIS A 171 -2.65 4.03 -2.48
N GLU A 172 -3.63 4.86 -2.82
CA GLU A 172 -4.26 4.87 -4.15
C GLU A 172 -3.38 5.49 -5.24
N LEU A 173 -2.44 6.37 -4.89
CA LEU A 173 -1.50 6.92 -5.88
C LEU A 173 -0.48 5.87 -6.33
N HIS A 174 -0.12 4.91 -5.47
CA HIS A 174 0.69 3.77 -5.86
C HIS A 174 0.01 2.99 -6.98
N HIS A 175 -1.24 2.58 -6.77
CA HIS A 175 -2.08 1.92 -7.78
C HIS A 175 -2.14 2.73 -9.07
N VAL A 176 -2.44 4.04 -9.00
CA VAL A 176 -2.49 4.91 -10.19
C VAL A 176 -1.17 4.93 -10.96
N ILE A 177 -0.02 5.02 -10.27
CA ILE A 177 1.29 5.02 -10.93
C ILE A 177 1.64 3.66 -11.51
N HIS A 178 1.49 2.59 -10.73
CA HIS A 178 1.86 1.23 -11.09
C HIS A 178 1.12 0.76 -12.35
N TYR A 179 -0.22 0.82 -12.34
CA TYR A 179 -1.04 0.38 -13.48
C TYR A 179 -0.89 1.30 -14.71
N SER A 180 -0.50 2.57 -14.55
CA SER A 180 -0.22 3.48 -15.69
C SER A 180 1.03 3.10 -16.50
N GLN A 181 1.92 2.29 -15.91
CA GLN A 181 3.16 1.83 -16.54
C GLN A 181 3.02 0.49 -17.26
N LEU A 182 1.93 -0.25 -17.01
CA LEU A 182 1.70 -1.57 -17.62
C LEU A 182 1.42 -1.44 -19.12
N GLU A 183 2.21 -2.13 -19.95
CA GLU A 183 1.96 -2.20 -21.40
C GLU A 183 0.62 -2.86 -21.73
N ASN A 184 0.20 -3.82 -20.89
CA ASN A 184 -1.11 -4.43 -20.90
C ASN A 184 -1.77 -4.20 -19.53
N LYS A 185 -2.88 -3.43 -19.48
CA LYS A 185 -3.68 -3.18 -18.28
C LYS A 185 -4.48 -4.43 -17.82
N SER A 186 -3.78 -5.54 -17.59
CA SER A 186 -4.34 -6.85 -17.25
C SER A 186 -3.92 -7.25 -15.84
N SER A 187 -4.90 -7.39 -14.95
CA SER A 187 -4.74 -7.79 -13.55
C SER A 187 -4.03 -9.14 -13.33
N ASN A 188 -4.09 -10.03 -14.32
CA ASN A 188 -3.43 -11.36 -14.26
C ASN A 188 -1.89 -11.32 -14.29
N ALA A 189 -1.27 -10.14 -14.38
CA ALA A 189 0.19 -9.99 -14.37
C ALA A 189 0.79 -9.87 -12.95
N PHE A 190 -0.04 -9.77 -11.91
CA PHE A 190 0.39 -9.42 -10.55
C PHE A 190 -0.19 -10.36 -9.49
N ASP A 191 0.61 -10.72 -8.50
CA ASP A 191 0.12 -11.27 -7.23
C ASP A 191 -0.61 -10.12 -6.51
N VAL A 192 -1.94 -10.19 -6.36
CA VAL A 192 -2.77 -9.13 -5.73
C VAL A 192 -2.18 -8.63 -4.40
N TRP A 193 -1.63 -9.53 -3.60
CA TRP A 193 -1.03 -9.14 -2.32
C TRP A 193 0.23 -8.30 -2.45
N VAL A 194 1.00 -8.46 -3.53
CA VAL A 194 2.24 -7.69 -3.78
C VAL A 194 1.91 -6.26 -4.19
N ASP A 195 0.84 -6.08 -4.97
CA ASP A 195 0.30 -4.77 -5.34
C ASP A 195 -0.17 -4.01 -4.07
N GLU A 196 -1.04 -4.63 -3.27
CA GLU A 196 -1.48 -4.12 -1.97
C GLU A 196 -0.33 -3.88 -0.98
N ALA A 197 0.72 -4.72 -1.00
CA ALA A 197 1.92 -4.55 -0.19
C ALA A 197 2.68 -3.27 -0.57
N LEU A 198 2.81 -2.98 -1.87
CA LEU A 198 3.48 -1.77 -2.33
C LEU A 198 2.64 -0.51 -2.05
N SER A 199 1.32 -0.57 -2.15
CA SER A 199 0.42 0.53 -1.75
C SER A 199 0.47 0.81 -0.24
N GLU A 200 0.59 -0.19 0.63
CA GLU A 200 0.88 0.03 2.05
C GLU A 200 2.33 0.53 2.28
N ALA A 201 3.29 0.11 1.45
CA ALA A 201 4.67 0.58 1.50
C ALA A 201 4.81 2.07 1.11
N ALA A 202 3.96 2.60 0.23
CA ALA A 202 3.86 4.04 -0.05
C ALA A 202 3.51 4.83 1.23
N VAL A 203 2.48 4.39 1.97
CA VAL A 203 2.09 5.00 3.25
C VAL A 203 3.24 4.93 4.27
N ILE A 204 3.90 3.78 4.38
CA ILE A 204 5.04 3.57 5.30
C ILE A 204 6.23 4.45 4.93
N SER A 205 6.57 4.57 3.65
CA SER A 205 7.68 5.40 3.15
C SER A 205 7.47 6.87 3.48
N TYR A 206 6.26 7.37 3.24
CA TYR A 206 5.89 8.76 3.51
C TYR A 206 5.84 9.07 5.02
N ARG A 207 5.29 8.16 5.84
CA ARG A 207 5.16 8.35 7.30
C ARG A 207 6.43 7.99 8.09
N GLY A 208 7.31 7.18 7.54
CA GLY A 208 8.48 6.59 8.21
C GLY A 208 8.14 5.55 9.30
N LYS A 209 6.86 5.12 9.40
CA LYS A 209 6.33 4.24 10.45
C LYS A 209 5.09 3.49 9.96
N VAL A 210 4.77 2.36 10.60
CA VAL A 210 3.48 1.67 10.45
C VAL A 210 2.35 2.58 10.95
N PRO A 211 1.22 2.71 10.20
CA PRO A 211 0.04 3.42 10.69
C PRO A 211 -0.53 2.77 11.97
N ALA A 212 -0.89 3.59 12.97
CA ALA A 212 -1.24 3.09 14.30
C ALA A 212 -2.44 2.11 14.31
N ASN A 213 -3.41 2.29 13.41
CA ASN A 213 -4.54 1.38 13.25
C ASN A 213 -4.11 -0.03 12.78
N ARG A 214 -3.07 -0.15 11.94
CA ARG A 214 -2.54 -1.44 11.47
C ARG A 214 -1.89 -2.22 12.62
N LEU A 215 -1.02 -1.56 13.39
CA LEU A 215 -0.40 -2.17 14.58
C LEU A 215 -1.43 -2.52 15.65
N ASN A 216 -2.39 -1.62 15.92
CA ASN A 216 -3.46 -1.87 16.89
C ASN A 216 -4.33 -3.05 16.45
N TYR A 217 -4.68 -3.17 15.17
CA TYR A 217 -5.42 -4.32 14.68
C TYR A 217 -4.63 -5.61 14.86
N TYR A 218 -3.34 -5.65 14.48
CA TYR A 218 -2.49 -6.83 14.67
C TYR A 218 -2.41 -7.28 16.13
N ASN A 219 -2.17 -6.34 17.05
CA ASN A 219 -2.00 -6.63 18.48
C ASN A 219 -3.31 -6.97 19.20
N THR A 220 -4.45 -6.46 18.74
CA THR A 220 -5.76 -6.76 19.34
C THR A 220 -6.44 -7.97 18.72
N ASP A 221 -6.26 -8.20 17.42
CA ASP A 221 -6.88 -9.22 16.57
C ASP A 221 -8.28 -9.62 17.05
N SER A 222 -9.17 -8.63 17.11
CA SER A 222 -10.46 -8.73 17.81
C SER A 222 -11.39 -9.80 17.21
N MET A 223 -11.22 -10.11 15.92
CA MET A 223 -11.97 -11.14 15.19
C MET A 223 -11.25 -12.49 15.15
N TYR A 224 -10.04 -12.59 15.73
CA TYR A 224 -9.17 -13.76 15.69
C TYR A 224 -8.83 -14.23 14.27
N LEU A 225 -8.68 -13.32 13.30
CA LEU A 225 -8.41 -13.69 11.90
C LEU A 225 -6.92 -14.00 11.72
N ILE A 226 -6.05 -13.18 12.31
CA ILE A 226 -4.59 -13.39 12.30
C ILE A 226 -4.24 -14.62 13.15
N THR A 227 -4.87 -14.77 14.33
CA THR A 227 -4.70 -15.93 15.21
C THR A 227 -5.06 -17.25 14.52
N LYS A 228 -6.04 -17.24 13.60
CA LYS A 228 -6.45 -18.40 12.80
C LYS A 228 -5.66 -18.54 11.49
N GLY A 229 -4.58 -17.78 11.33
CA GLY A 229 -3.67 -17.88 10.21
C GLY A 229 -4.14 -17.24 8.91
N ASP A 230 -5.19 -16.40 8.89
CA ASP A 230 -5.45 -15.58 7.70
C ASP A 230 -4.48 -14.39 7.68
N TYR A 231 -3.57 -14.40 6.71
CA TYR A 231 -2.44 -13.48 6.56
C TYR A 231 -2.44 -12.86 5.16
N PHE A 232 -1.56 -11.89 4.93
CA PHE A 232 -1.55 -11.06 3.72
C PHE A 232 -1.34 -11.79 2.38
N ILE A 233 -1.00 -13.07 2.29
CA ILE A 233 -0.94 -13.74 0.98
C ILE A 233 -2.34 -13.93 0.36
N ASN A 234 -3.39 -14.02 1.22
CA ASN A 234 -4.81 -14.20 0.92
C ASN A 234 -5.20 -14.29 -0.58
N TRP A 235 -5.69 -13.24 -1.25
CA TRP A 235 -6.65 -12.23 -0.75
C TRP A 235 -8.11 -12.66 -1.00
N ASN A 236 -8.32 -13.87 -1.52
CA ASN A 236 -9.54 -14.42 -2.12
C ASN A 236 -10.80 -14.48 -1.23
N GLN A 237 -10.78 -13.90 -0.02
CA GLN A 237 -11.88 -13.92 0.94
C GLN A 237 -12.04 -12.59 1.68
N GLY A 238 -13.27 -12.05 1.62
CA GLY A 238 -13.93 -11.33 2.70
C GLY A 238 -13.29 -10.04 3.21
N TYR A 239 -13.50 -9.78 4.50
CA TYR A 239 -12.98 -8.61 5.23
C TYR A 239 -11.44 -8.61 5.21
N THR A 240 -10.79 -7.51 4.82
CA THR A 240 -9.34 -7.48 4.52
C THR A 240 -8.47 -6.74 5.54
N VAL A 241 -9.04 -6.18 6.62
CA VAL A 241 -8.31 -5.27 7.53
C VAL A 241 -7.09 -5.94 8.20
N HIS A 242 -7.16 -7.25 8.47
CA HIS A 242 -6.02 -8.03 8.98
C HIS A 242 -4.93 -8.30 7.93
N LYS A 243 -5.29 -8.37 6.64
CA LYS A 243 -4.34 -8.51 5.53
C LYS A 243 -3.54 -7.23 5.38
N TYR A 244 -4.21 -6.08 5.41
CA TYR A 244 -3.56 -4.77 5.55
C TYR A 244 -2.67 -4.69 6.80
N ALA A 245 -3.15 -5.12 7.97
CA ALA A 245 -2.35 -5.08 9.20
C ALA A 245 -1.06 -5.92 9.12
N THR A 246 -1.16 -7.14 8.60
CA THR A 246 -0.02 -8.06 8.48
C THR A 246 0.94 -7.64 7.37
N VAL A 247 0.46 -7.15 6.22
CA VAL A 247 1.31 -6.68 5.12
C VAL A 247 2.06 -5.39 5.48
N SER A 248 1.41 -4.43 6.16
CA SER A 248 2.05 -3.21 6.66
C SER A 248 3.25 -3.54 7.57
N LEU A 249 3.10 -4.53 8.45
CA LEU A 249 4.16 -4.98 9.35
C LEU A 249 5.31 -5.66 8.60
N PHE A 250 5.02 -6.51 7.61
CA PHE A 250 6.03 -7.14 6.77
C PHE A 250 6.83 -6.13 5.95
N MET A 251 6.15 -5.19 5.28
CA MET A 251 6.81 -4.17 4.47
C MET A 251 7.64 -3.23 5.35
N TYR A 252 7.12 -2.80 6.50
CA TYR A 252 7.90 -2.01 7.46
C TYR A 252 9.13 -2.75 7.98
N TRP A 253 9.03 -4.06 8.25
CA TRP A 253 10.18 -4.88 8.64
C TRP A 253 11.25 -4.93 7.54
N LEU A 254 10.86 -5.14 6.27
CA LEU A 254 11.78 -5.12 5.12
C LEU A 254 12.53 -3.79 5.04
N GLY A 255 11.79 -2.68 5.05
CA GLY A 255 12.37 -1.34 5.01
C GLY A 255 13.24 -1.01 6.22
N LEU A 256 12.88 -1.47 7.41
CA LEU A 256 13.63 -1.24 8.64
C LEU A 256 14.97 -1.98 8.67
N HIS A 257 15.03 -3.20 8.11
CA HIS A 257 16.24 -4.03 8.08
C HIS A 257 17.10 -3.86 6.83
N SER A 258 16.56 -3.24 5.79
CA SER A 258 17.32 -2.91 4.58
C SER A 258 18.48 -1.95 4.83
N LYS A 259 19.63 -2.21 4.18
CA LYS A 259 20.78 -1.31 4.14
C LYS A 259 20.50 0.05 3.47
N ASN A 260 19.47 0.15 2.62
CA ASN A 260 18.99 1.40 2.03
C ASN A 260 17.65 1.88 2.61
N GLY A 261 17.20 1.30 3.74
CA GLY A 261 15.95 1.69 4.38
C GLY A 261 14.73 1.40 3.49
N PHE A 262 13.74 2.30 3.50
CA PHE A 262 12.55 2.22 2.65
C PHE A 262 12.83 2.35 1.14
N GLU A 263 14.07 2.62 0.71
CA GLU A 263 14.43 2.53 -0.71
C GLU A 263 14.45 1.08 -1.23
N ILE A 264 14.37 0.07 -0.35
CA ILE A 264 14.17 -1.33 -0.76
C ILE A 264 12.94 -1.50 -1.66
N TYR A 265 11.89 -0.68 -1.50
CA TYR A 265 10.69 -0.77 -2.34
C TYR A 265 10.96 -0.35 -3.79
N LYS A 266 11.94 0.55 -4.02
CA LYS A 266 12.45 0.87 -5.35
C LYS A 266 13.22 -0.31 -5.97
N ASP A 267 13.91 -1.11 -5.16
CA ASP A 267 14.54 -2.35 -5.62
C ASP A 267 13.53 -3.46 -5.94
N ILE A 268 12.36 -3.47 -5.30
CA ILE A 268 11.23 -4.36 -5.64
C ILE A 268 10.63 -3.93 -7.00
N ALA A 269 10.33 -2.64 -7.16
CA ALA A 269 9.77 -2.07 -8.38
C ALA A 269 10.69 -2.26 -9.61
N ASN A 270 12.00 -2.17 -9.39
CA ASN A 270 13.03 -2.32 -10.42
C ASN A 270 13.67 -3.74 -10.40
N ALA A 271 12.97 -4.74 -9.89
CA ALA A 271 13.38 -6.14 -10.00
C ALA A 271 13.43 -6.60 -11.49
N PRO A 272 14.15 -7.70 -11.79
CA PRO A 272 14.09 -8.36 -13.09
C PRO A 272 12.65 -8.58 -13.58
N GLU A 273 12.44 -8.47 -14.90
CA GLU A 273 11.11 -8.47 -15.52
C GLU A 273 10.30 -9.72 -15.15
N GLU A 274 10.97 -10.88 -15.11
CA GLU A 274 10.39 -12.17 -14.74
C GLU A 274 9.98 -12.32 -13.26
N TYR A 275 10.31 -11.33 -12.43
CA TYR A 275 9.97 -11.27 -11.00
C TYR A 275 8.97 -10.17 -10.66
N LYS A 276 8.83 -9.14 -11.50
CA LYS A 276 7.95 -7.99 -11.27
C LYS A 276 6.53 -8.45 -10.96
N GLY A 277 5.89 -7.77 -10.01
CA GLY A 277 4.54 -8.10 -9.58
C GLY A 277 4.39 -9.39 -8.79
N THR A 278 5.47 -10.12 -8.50
CA THR A 278 5.41 -11.37 -7.73
C THR A 278 6.25 -11.31 -6.46
N TYR A 279 6.02 -12.25 -5.55
CA TYR A 279 6.84 -12.44 -4.35
C TYR A 279 8.37 -12.52 -4.62
N LYS A 280 8.78 -12.90 -5.84
CA LYS A 280 10.19 -12.98 -6.24
C LYS A 280 10.88 -11.62 -6.28
N ALA A 281 10.15 -10.55 -6.62
CA ALA A 281 10.70 -9.19 -6.57
C ALA A 281 11.04 -8.78 -5.13
N ILE A 282 10.21 -9.18 -4.18
CA ILE A 282 10.42 -8.96 -2.74
C ILE A 282 11.65 -9.77 -2.26
N LEU A 283 11.72 -11.06 -2.59
CA LEU A 283 12.86 -11.91 -2.25
C LEU A 283 14.17 -11.39 -2.88
N TYR A 284 14.13 -10.94 -4.14
CA TYR A 284 15.27 -10.31 -4.82
C TYR A 284 15.76 -9.07 -4.07
N ALA A 285 14.87 -8.15 -3.70
CA ALA A 285 15.21 -6.93 -2.98
C ALA A 285 15.72 -7.21 -1.56
N ALA A 286 15.14 -8.21 -0.87
CA ALA A 286 15.61 -8.68 0.45
C ALA A 286 17.02 -9.28 0.37
N ASN A 287 17.27 -10.16 -0.61
CA ASN A 287 18.59 -10.76 -0.87
C ASN A 287 19.65 -9.70 -1.19
N LYS A 288 19.27 -8.67 -1.95
CA LYS A 288 20.15 -7.54 -2.29
C LYS A 288 20.51 -6.67 -1.08
N ASN A 289 19.58 -6.44 -0.15
CA ASN A 289 19.70 -5.34 0.81
C ASN A 289 19.68 -5.70 2.30
N ILE A 290 19.20 -6.88 2.70
CA ILE A 290 19.11 -7.31 4.10
C ILE A 290 20.20 -8.37 4.37
N ARG A 291 20.03 -9.55 3.77
CA ARG A 291 20.98 -10.66 3.71
C ARG A 291 20.54 -11.62 2.61
N GLU A 292 21.40 -12.54 2.21
CA GLU A 292 20.98 -13.67 1.38
C GLU A 292 20.05 -14.61 2.18
N PHE A 293 18.85 -14.82 1.66
CA PHE A 293 17.89 -15.85 2.07
C PHE A 293 17.85 -16.93 0.98
N GLN A 294 17.73 -18.19 1.38
CA GLN A 294 17.67 -19.35 0.49
C GLN A 294 16.43 -19.32 -0.39
N ASP A 295 15.28 -18.97 0.19
CA ASP A 295 13.99 -18.91 -0.48
C ASP A 295 13.00 -17.96 0.24
N TRP A 296 11.77 -17.92 -0.27
CA TRP A 296 10.66 -17.20 0.36
C TRP A 296 10.28 -17.74 1.76
N SER A 297 10.40 -19.06 1.99
CA SER A 297 10.07 -19.69 3.27
C SER A 297 10.98 -19.16 4.38
N GLU A 298 12.28 -19.03 4.12
CA GLU A 298 13.23 -18.48 5.09
C GLU A 298 12.99 -16.99 5.38
N LEU A 299 12.70 -16.20 4.35
CA LEU A 299 12.35 -14.78 4.50
C LEU A 299 11.07 -14.61 5.34
N TYR A 300 10.03 -15.37 5.02
CA TYR A 300 8.74 -15.32 5.72
C TYR A 300 8.86 -15.80 7.18
N ALA A 301 9.58 -16.90 7.41
CA ALA A 301 9.87 -17.39 8.76
C ALA A 301 10.63 -16.36 9.61
N THR A 302 11.65 -15.71 9.03
CA THR A 302 12.44 -14.68 9.73
C THR A 302 11.54 -13.52 10.20
N TRP A 303 10.57 -13.10 9.39
CA TRP A 303 9.60 -12.06 9.78
C TRP A 303 8.58 -12.53 10.81
N LEU A 304 8.04 -13.74 10.68
CA LEU A 304 7.14 -14.33 11.69
C LEU A 304 7.84 -14.41 13.05
N GLU A 305 9.08 -14.89 13.07
CA GLU A 305 9.92 -14.94 14.27
C GLU A 305 10.21 -13.55 14.85
N ALA A 306 10.39 -12.54 13.99
CA ALA A 306 10.54 -11.15 14.42
C ALA A 306 9.30 -10.57 15.12
N ASN A 307 8.09 -10.96 14.70
CA ASN A 307 6.85 -10.53 15.35
C ASN A 307 6.70 -11.09 16.77
N TYR A 308 7.31 -12.24 17.05
CA TYR A 308 7.29 -12.87 18.37
C TYR A 308 8.41 -12.33 19.27
N LYS A 309 9.67 -12.43 18.82
CA LYS A 309 10.85 -12.11 19.64
C LYS A 309 10.96 -10.63 20.00
N ASN A 310 10.51 -9.71 19.14
CA ASN A 310 10.54 -8.27 19.38
C ASN A 310 11.95 -7.73 19.74
N ASP A 311 13.01 -8.36 19.22
CA ASP A 311 14.38 -7.99 19.55
C ASP A 311 14.69 -6.52 19.18
N LYS A 312 15.43 -5.85 20.06
CA LYS A 312 15.88 -4.46 19.88
C LYS A 312 17.06 -4.34 18.90
N SER A 313 17.63 -5.46 18.46
CA SER A 313 18.79 -5.55 17.58
C SER A 313 18.78 -6.87 16.81
N GLY A 314 19.43 -6.93 15.64
CA GLY A 314 19.34 -8.09 14.74
C GLY A 314 18.03 -8.09 13.94
N LEU A 315 17.72 -9.21 13.29
CA LEU A 315 16.56 -9.35 12.38
C LEU A 315 15.24 -9.67 13.09
N TYR A 316 15.31 -10.28 14.28
CA TYR A 316 14.14 -10.85 14.98
C TYR A 316 13.36 -9.83 15.82
N GLY A 317 13.15 -8.65 15.27
CA GLY A 317 12.26 -7.64 15.85
C GLY A 317 12.24 -6.35 15.06
N TYR A 318 11.58 -5.35 15.62
CA TYR A 318 11.41 -4.02 15.02
C TYR A 318 12.38 -2.98 15.60
N LYS A 319 13.59 -3.40 16.02
CA LYS A 319 14.64 -2.54 16.59
C LYS A 319 14.16 -1.65 17.76
N GLY A 320 13.09 -2.08 18.45
CA GLY A 320 12.42 -1.32 19.51
C GLY A 320 11.53 -0.16 19.08
N TYR A 321 11.27 0.04 17.78
CA TYR A 321 10.37 1.11 17.29
C TYR A 321 8.87 0.79 17.51
N ILE A 322 8.50 -0.48 17.42
CA ILE A 322 7.16 -1.00 17.72
C ILE A 322 7.28 -2.33 18.48
N GLU A 323 6.20 -2.74 19.13
CA GLU A 323 6.05 -4.01 19.85
C GLU A 323 4.82 -4.76 19.28
N THR A 324 5.04 -5.95 18.72
CA THR A 324 4.01 -6.84 18.19
C THR A 324 3.64 -7.93 19.20
N LYS A 325 2.36 -8.27 19.31
CA LYS A 325 1.80 -9.17 20.33
C LYS A 325 0.99 -10.30 19.67
N PRO A 326 1.65 -11.21 18.92
CA PRO A 326 0.96 -12.35 18.33
C PRO A 326 0.27 -13.19 19.41
N LYS A 327 -0.99 -13.56 19.17
CA LYS A 327 -1.73 -14.44 20.07
C LYS A 327 -1.28 -15.89 19.86
N ILE A 328 -1.08 -16.60 20.96
CA ILE A 328 -0.62 -17.99 20.97
C ILE A 328 -1.81 -18.91 21.24
N ILE A 329 -2.00 -19.91 20.37
CA ILE A 329 -3.00 -20.96 20.56
C ILE A 329 -2.50 -21.95 21.60
N THR A 330 -3.23 -22.06 22.72
CA THR A 330 -2.94 -22.96 23.85
C THR A 330 -4.01 -24.04 24.06
N THR A 331 -5.04 -24.05 23.22
CA THR A 331 -6.20 -24.95 23.30
C THR A 331 -6.30 -25.80 22.04
N GLN A 332 -7.04 -26.91 22.11
CA GLN A 332 -7.30 -27.73 20.93
C GLN A 332 -7.91 -26.90 19.79
N TYR A 333 -7.32 -26.98 18.60
CA TYR A 333 -7.82 -26.29 17.42
C TYR A 333 -7.49 -27.05 16.14
N ASN A 334 -8.43 -27.10 15.21
CA ASN A 334 -8.21 -27.63 13.85
C ASN A 334 -8.17 -26.43 12.91
N CYS A 335 -7.00 -26.13 12.35
CA CYS A 335 -6.77 -24.97 11.49
C CYS A 335 -6.66 -25.41 10.03
N PRO A 336 -7.50 -24.90 9.12
CA PRO A 336 -7.14 -24.87 7.71
C PRO A 336 -5.99 -23.87 7.54
N MET A 337 -4.91 -24.31 6.90
CA MET A 337 -3.70 -23.55 6.64
C MET A 337 -3.65 -23.26 5.13
N ALA A 338 -4.33 -22.20 4.73
CA ALA A 338 -4.31 -21.67 3.37
C ALA A 338 -2.88 -21.26 2.94
N PRO A 339 -2.61 -21.04 1.64
CA PRO A 339 -1.36 -20.45 1.17
C PRO A 339 -0.99 -19.18 1.97
N GLY A 340 0.22 -19.16 2.52
CA GLY A 340 0.73 -18.09 3.38
C GLY A 340 0.25 -18.08 4.82
N SER A 341 -0.62 -19.00 5.25
CA SER A 341 -1.11 -19.02 6.63
C SER A 341 0.01 -19.25 7.65
N ALA A 342 -0.06 -18.59 8.80
CA ALA A 342 0.87 -18.77 9.90
C ALA A 342 0.16 -18.65 11.26
N ILE A 343 0.46 -19.55 12.20
CA ILE A 343 -0.04 -19.49 13.57
C ILE A 343 1.10 -19.60 14.59
N TYR A 344 0.86 -19.09 15.79
CA TYR A 344 1.70 -19.33 16.96
C TYR A 344 0.96 -20.32 17.86
N VAL A 345 1.61 -21.43 18.20
CA VAL A 345 1.06 -22.50 19.02
C VAL A 345 1.97 -22.73 20.23
N LYS A 346 1.38 -23.06 21.37
CA LYS A 346 2.09 -23.67 22.49
C LYS A 346 1.60 -25.11 22.65
N GLY A 347 2.51 -26.07 22.76
CA GLY A 347 2.22 -27.50 22.82
C GLY A 347 2.17 -28.19 21.46
N ASP A 348 1.69 -29.43 21.46
CA ASP A 348 1.77 -30.35 20.34
C ASP A 348 0.94 -29.90 19.12
N PHE A 349 1.47 -30.20 17.93
CA PHE A 349 0.77 -30.05 16.66
C PHE A 349 1.09 -31.21 15.71
N MET A 350 0.13 -31.55 14.86
CA MET A 350 0.24 -32.62 13.87
C MET A 350 -0.40 -32.17 12.55
N SER A 351 0.27 -32.46 11.44
CA SER A 351 -0.27 -32.33 10.09
C SER A 351 0.04 -33.59 9.29
N ASP A 352 -0.85 -33.89 8.35
CA ASP A 352 -0.65 -34.91 7.31
C ASP A 352 0.19 -34.39 6.11
N ASP A 353 0.50 -33.09 6.07
CA ASP A 353 1.15 -32.42 4.95
C ASP A 353 2.62 -32.03 5.23
N THR A 354 3.54 -32.60 4.46
CA THR A 354 4.99 -32.36 4.54
C THR A 354 5.43 -30.99 4.02
N LEU A 355 4.52 -30.16 3.51
CA LEU A 355 4.80 -28.80 3.04
C LEU A 355 4.51 -27.71 4.09
N LEU A 356 3.85 -28.03 5.20
CA LEU A 356 3.91 -27.14 6.37
C LEU A 356 5.34 -27.07 6.93
N ARG A 357 5.67 -25.93 7.51
CA ARG A 357 6.98 -25.63 8.11
C ARG A 357 6.75 -25.14 9.53
N TYR A 358 7.78 -25.26 10.37
CA TYR A 358 7.74 -24.71 11.72
C TYR A 358 9.07 -24.09 12.12
N VAL A 359 9.00 -23.21 13.13
CA VAL A 359 10.15 -22.64 13.84
C VAL A 359 9.90 -22.81 15.33
N GLU A 360 10.86 -23.37 16.06
CA GLU A 360 10.82 -23.44 17.52
C GLU A 360 11.26 -22.10 18.13
N LEU A 361 10.42 -21.53 19.00
CA LEU A 361 10.67 -20.23 19.65
C LEU A 361 11.17 -20.38 21.10
N GLY A 362 11.22 -21.60 21.62
CA GLY A 362 11.47 -21.92 23.03
C GLY A 362 10.19 -21.99 23.87
N ASP A 363 10.31 -22.44 25.12
CA ASP A 363 9.19 -22.59 26.08
C ASP A 363 7.97 -23.36 25.53
N ASP A 364 8.21 -24.39 24.71
CA ASP A 364 7.18 -25.22 24.05
C ASP A 364 6.29 -24.41 23.09
N ILE A 365 6.81 -23.31 22.53
CA ILE A 365 6.12 -22.43 21.59
C ILE A 365 6.73 -22.56 20.20
N TYR A 366 5.88 -22.67 19.20
CA TYR A 366 6.25 -22.84 17.80
C TYR A 366 5.47 -21.86 16.91
N ILE A 367 6.11 -21.46 15.81
CA ILE A 367 5.42 -20.93 14.63
C ILE A 367 5.14 -22.11 13.73
N VAL A 368 3.91 -22.29 13.26
CA VAL A 368 3.59 -23.26 12.20
C VAL A 368 2.99 -22.51 11.02
N TYR A 369 3.54 -22.70 9.82
CA TYR A 369 3.20 -21.88 8.66
C TYR A 369 3.20 -22.66 7.34
N ASN A 370 2.41 -22.19 6.38
CA ASN A 370 2.35 -22.65 5.00
C ASN A 370 3.13 -21.65 4.12
N PRO A 371 4.33 -22.01 3.61
CA PRO A 371 5.14 -21.10 2.80
C PRO A 371 4.63 -20.95 1.36
N ASP A 372 3.57 -21.67 0.97
CA ASP A 372 3.01 -21.58 -0.38
C ASP A 372 2.42 -20.18 -0.63
N VAL A 373 2.73 -19.63 -1.80
CA VAL A 373 2.27 -18.31 -2.27
C VAL A 373 1.21 -18.40 -3.37
N ASN A 374 0.97 -19.59 -3.91
CA ASN A 374 -0.07 -19.82 -4.91
C ASN A 374 -1.43 -19.81 -4.22
N THR A 375 -2.16 -18.69 -4.32
CA THR A 375 -3.48 -18.49 -3.67
C THR A 375 -4.59 -19.41 -4.20
N ASN A 376 -4.36 -20.12 -5.30
CA ASN A 376 -5.23 -21.18 -5.82
C ASN A 376 -4.81 -22.59 -5.34
N GLY A 377 -3.80 -22.68 -4.48
CA GLY A 377 -3.39 -23.89 -3.79
C GLY A 377 -4.47 -24.41 -2.84
N LYS A 378 -4.34 -25.67 -2.43
CA LYS A 378 -5.25 -26.27 -1.45
C LYS A 378 -4.86 -25.87 -0.03
N ASP A 379 -5.85 -25.61 0.81
CA ASP A 379 -5.67 -25.55 2.26
C ASP A 379 -5.08 -26.87 2.76
N ARG A 380 -4.06 -26.76 3.64
CA ARG A 380 -3.49 -27.89 4.38
C ARG A 380 -4.21 -27.99 5.73
N TYR A 381 -4.26 -29.17 6.36
CA TYR A 381 -4.87 -29.29 7.68
C TYR A 381 -3.83 -29.43 8.78
N LEU A 382 -4.04 -28.68 9.87
CA LEU A 382 -3.21 -28.70 11.06
C LEU A 382 -4.10 -28.95 12.28
N ILE A 383 -3.76 -29.96 13.06
CA ILE A 383 -4.40 -30.29 14.35
C ILE A 383 -3.45 -29.83 15.45
N VAL A 384 -3.94 -28.97 16.33
CA VAL A 384 -3.19 -28.37 17.45
C VAL A 384 -3.79 -28.84 18.77
N ASN A 385 -2.92 -29.14 19.75
CA ASN A 385 -3.27 -29.43 21.15
C ASN A 385 -4.41 -30.45 21.30
N SER A 386 -4.39 -31.51 20.50
CA SER A 386 -5.43 -32.54 20.52
C SER A 386 -5.03 -33.69 21.43
N SER A 387 -5.96 -34.10 22.29
CA SER A 387 -5.79 -35.15 23.32
C SER A 387 -5.70 -36.58 22.75
N PHE A 388 -5.06 -36.79 21.61
CA PHE A 388 -4.83 -38.11 21.01
C PHE A 388 -3.61 -38.81 21.64
N TYR A 389 -3.70 -39.05 22.95
CA TYR A 389 -2.85 -39.95 23.74
C TYR A 389 -3.72 -40.77 24.71
#